data_AF-A0A4U9F5L6-F1
#
_entry.id   AF-A0A4U9F5L6-F1
#
_cell.length_a   1.000
_cell.length_b   1.000
_cell.length_c   1.000
_cell.angle_alpha   90.00
_cell.angle_beta   90.00
_cell.angle_gamma   90.00
#
_symmetry.space_group_name_H-M   'P 1'
#
loop_
_entity.id
_entity.type
_entity.pdbx_description
1 polymer ?
#
loop_
_entity_poly.entity_id
_entity_poly.type
_entity_poly.pdbx_seq_one_letter_code
_entity_poly.pdbx_strand_id
1 'polypeptide(L)'
;MENPVTLRCSDSEDRSCQLEQRQACSVSLYLAHVFTIPSTTEAVICDTKYEVLGLFCDWAKSPTTVVNPNNKYLIKEPCLSNTAAAWMLGVRLEARDFEKFCMSVFIKNCAFSPFGPWKEIETYARDESPLARFSNHWIAWNVSLLEHVPLEYAGLKAVELTKSVTQYTGDPRDLDKGHWYSSCGDQIGLLCKHHPIDKQQTLDETQQENQPQSRPALSHRPSHHSTRSTSTDSVYVPSRYYSPLACASI
;
A
#
# COMPACT_ATOMS: atom_id res chain seq x y z
N MET A 1 13.51 -32.85 17.60
CA MET A 1 13.11 -32.42 16.25
C MET A 1 11.61 -32.56 16.20
N GLU A 2 10.90 -31.49 15.82
CA GLU A 2 9.46 -31.57 15.62
C GLU A 2 9.18 -32.33 14.31
N ASN A 3 8.04 -33.01 14.22
CA ASN A 3 7.69 -33.71 12.99
C ASN A 3 7.24 -32.68 11.95
N PRO A 4 7.82 -32.68 10.74
CA PRO A 4 7.38 -31.79 9.69
C PRO A 4 5.96 -32.17 9.24
N VAL A 5 5.19 -31.15 8.85
CA VAL A 5 3.91 -31.30 8.19
C VAL A 5 4.05 -31.04 6.69
N THR A 6 3.23 -31.70 5.90
CA THR A 6 3.26 -31.61 4.44
C THR A 6 2.05 -30.84 3.94
N LEU A 7 2.29 -29.80 3.13
CA LEU A 7 1.25 -29.05 2.41
C LEU A 7 1.30 -29.45 0.94
N ARG A 8 0.14 -29.82 0.38
CA ARG A 8 -0.01 -30.25 -1.03
C ARG A 8 -1.07 -29.39 -1.72
N CYS A 9 -0.97 -29.24 -3.03
CA CYS A 9 -2.06 -28.63 -3.82
C CYS A 9 -2.98 -29.74 -4.34
N SER A 10 -4.29 -29.46 -4.47
CA SER A 10 -5.20 -30.37 -5.18
C SER A 10 -4.76 -30.63 -6.63
N ASP A 11 -4.13 -29.64 -7.24
CA ASP A 11 -3.81 -29.63 -8.68
C ASP A 11 -2.44 -30.25 -8.99
N SER A 12 -1.74 -30.77 -7.97
CA SER A 12 -0.43 -31.41 -8.15
C SER A 12 -0.22 -32.50 -7.09
N GLU A 13 -0.36 -33.76 -7.49
CA GLU A 13 -0.13 -34.92 -6.61
C GLU A 13 1.35 -35.13 -6.29
N ASP A 14 2.25 -34.73 -7.20
CA ASP A 14 3.69 -34.97 -7.10
C ASP A 14 4.47 -33.88 -6.37
N ARG A 15 3.86 -32.69 -6.16
CA ARG A 15 4.57 -31.55 -5.57
C ARG A 15 3.98 -31.19 -4.22
N SER A 16 4.85 -31.13 -3.23
CA SER A 16 4.50 -30.75 -1.86
C SER A 16 5.56 -29.86 -1.24
N CYS A 17 5.15 -29.17 -0.18
CA CYS A 17 6.01 -28.35 0.63
C CYS A 17 6.02 -28.89 2.06
N GLN A 18 7.19 -28.90 2.70
CA GLN A 18 7.32 -29.23 4.10
C GLN A 18 7.57 -27.98 4.95
N LEU A 19 6.91 -27.93 6.10
CA LEU A 19 7.11 -26.94 7.16
C LEU A 19 7.25 -27.67 8.49
N GLU A 20 7.97 -27.08 9.45
CA GLU A 20 7.83 -27.53 10.84
C GLU A 20 6.39 -27.26 11.30
N GLN A 21 5.81 -28.15 12.09
CA GLN A 21 4.41 -28.01 12.54
C GLN A 21 4.19 -26.66 13.25
N ARG A 22 5.13 -26.23 14.11
CA ARG A 22 5.07 -24.90 14.74
C ARG A 22 5.07 -23.76 13.74
N GLN A 23 5.86 -23.85 12.67
CA GLN A 23 5.89 -22.80 11.65
C GLN A 23 4.51 -22.67 11.02
N ALA A 24 3.94 -23.78 10.52
CA ALA A 24 2.62 -23.80 9.91
C ALA A 24 1.52 -23.27 10.86
N CYS A 25 1.49 -23.76 12.09
CA CYS A 25 0.47 -23.37 13.07
C CYS A 25 0.62 -21.93 13.57
N SER A 26 1.84 -21.39 13.65
CA SER A 26 2.07 -20.03 14.15
C SER A 26 1.65 -18.94 13.15
N VAL A 27 1.65 -19.26 11.85
CA VAL A 27 1.41 -18.26 10.79
C VAL A 27 0.02 -18.35 10.16
N SER A 28 -0.74 -19.42 10.45
CA SER A 28 -2.05 -19.69 9.86
C SER A 28 -2.99 -20.31 10.88
N LEU A 29 -4.12 -19.65 11.15
CA LEU A 29 -5.16 -20.18 12.04
C LEU A 29 -5.82 -21.43 11.45
N TYR A 30 -6.01 -21.45 10.13
CA TYR A 30 -6.51 -22.63 9.41
C TYR A 30 -5.59 -23.84 9.62
N LEU A 31 -4.28 -23.69 9.41
CA LEU A 31 -3.33 -24.79 9.59
C LEU A 31 -3.20 -25.19 11.06
N ALA A 32 -3.28 -24.25 12.00
CA ALA A 32 -3.35 -24.56 13.42
C ALA A 32 -4.55 -25.46 13.76
N HIS A 33 -5.71 -25.18 13.15
CA HIS A 33 -6.90 -26.01 13.31
C HIS A 33 -6.71 -27.40 12.68
N VAL A 34 -6.23 -27.47 11.43
CA VAL A 34 -6.00 -28.75 10.72
C VAL A 34 -5.05 -29.66 11.49
N PHE A 35 -3.95 -29.10 12.01
CA PHE A 35 -2.93 -29.86 12.73
C PHE A 35 -3.16 -29.93 14.25
N THR A 36 -4.36 -29.57 14.72
CA THR A 36 -4.77 -29.82 16.12
C THR A 36 -4.89 -31.32 16.38
N ILE A 37 -5.22 -32.12 15.36
CA ILE A 37 -5.29 -33.58 15.44
C ILE A 37 -3.86 -34.15 15.38
N PRO A 38 -3.34 -34.83 16.42
CA PRO A 38 -1.94 -35.25 16.48
C PRO A 38 -1.49 -36.23 15.39
N SER A 39 -2.43 -36.96 14.78
CA SER A 39 -2.16 -37.90 13.69
C SER A 39 -2.14 -37.24 12.31
N THR A 40 -2.60 -35.99 12.19
CA THR A 40 -2.63 -35.28 10.91
C THR A 40 -1.26 -34.70 10.62
N THR A 41 -0.58 -35.26 9.61
CA THR A 41 0.75 -34.80 9.17
C THR A 41 0.70 -34.10 7.82
N GLU A 42 -0.49 -33.97 7.22
CA GLU A 42 -0.66 -33.47 5.88
C GLU A 42 -1.93 -32.63 5.73
N ALA A 43 -1.86 -31.56 4.95
CA ALA A 43 -2.99 -30.77 4.51
C ALA A 43 -3.00 -30.59 3.00
N VAL A 44 -4.15 -30.85 2.37
CA VAL A 44 -4.39 -30.56 0.95
C VAL A 44 -5.05 -29.19 0.84
N ILE A 45 -4.40 -28.29 0.10
CA ILE A 45 -4.88 -26.94 -0.18
C ILE A 45 -5.52 -26.95 -1.57
N CYS A 46 -6.84 -26.83 -1.61
CA CYS A 46 -7.61 -26.83 -2.85
C CYS A 46 -7.48 -25.50 -3.61
N ASP A 47 -7.83 -25.49 -4.90
CA ASP A 47 -7.96 -24.29 -5.74
C ASP A 47 -6.73 -23.37 -5.66
N THR A 48 -5.53 -23.94 -5.70
CA THR A 48 -4.29 -23.18 -5.70
C THR A 48 -3.23 -23.86 -6.54
N LYS A 49 -2.44 -23.04 -7.24
CA LYS A 49 -1.25 -23.50 -7.95
C LYS A 49 -0.12 -23.78 -6.96
N TYR A 50 0.75 -24.71 -7.31
CA TYR A 50 1.91 -25.04 -6.49
C TYR A 50 2.84 -23.84 -6.28
N GLU A 51 3.03 -23.00 -7.29
CA GLU A 51 3.88 -21.81 -7.22
C GLU A 51 3.38 -20.83 -6.15
N VAL A 52 2.05 -20.70 -6.02
CA VAL A 52 1.40 -19.86 -5.00
C VAL A 52 1.58 -20.46 -3.60
N LEU A 53 1.40 -21.77 -3.46
CA LEU A 53 1.67 -22.47 -2.20
C LEU A 53 3.15 -22.37 -1.81
N GLY A 54 4.06 -22.48 -2.78
CA GLY A 54 5.50 -22.32 -2.60
C GLY A 54 5.85 -20.96 -2.01
N LEU A 55 5.24 -19.87 -2.51
CA LEU A 55 5.42 -18.52 -1.94
C LEU A 55 5.01 -18.45 -0.47
N PHE A 56 3.86 -19.04 -0.11
CA PHE A 56 3.42 -19.11 1.29
C PHE A 56 4.41 -19.87 2.15
N CYS A 57 4.84 -21.04 1.69
CA CYS A 57 5.77 -21.90 2.39
C CYS A 57 7.15 -21.26 2.62
N ASP A 58 7.70 -20.62 1.59
CA ASP A 58 9.00 -19.97 1.69
C ASP A 58 8.93 -18.77 2.64
N TRP A 59 7.82 -18.02 2.63
CA TRP A 59 7.56 -16.98 3.61
C TRP A 59 7.39 -17.54 5.03
N ALA A 60 6.65 -18.64 5.21
CA ALA A 60 6.36 -19.24 6.52
C ALA A 60 7.61 -19.72 7.28
N LYS A 61 8.71 -20.02 6.56
CA LYS A 61 10.01 -20.35 7.16
C LYS A 61 10.64 -19.17 7.89
N SER A 62 10.36 -17.94 7.45
CA SER A 62 10.87 -16.70 8.05
C SER A 62 9.81 -15.59 7.91
N PRO A 63 8.72 -15.66 8.69
CA PRO A 63 7.57 -14.81 8.50
C PRO A 63 7.90 -13.35 8.80
N THR A 64 7.45 -12.47 7.92
CA THR A 64 7.62 -11.02 8.05
C THR A 64 6.48 -10.30 7.35
N THR A 65 6.08 -9.16 7.89
CA THR A 65 5.17 -8.22 7.22
C THR A 65 5.92 -7.12 6.46
N VAL A 66 7.24 -7.02 6.67
CA VAL A 66 8.08 -5.95 6.13
C VAL A 66 8.75 -6.42 4.84
N VAL A 67 8.50 -5.68 3.76
CA VAL A 67 9.17 -5.86 2.48
C VAL A 67 10.46 -5.04 2.47
N ASN A 68 11.61 -5.71 2.41
CA ASN A 68 12.88 -5.04 2.18
C ASN A 68 12.92 -4.51 0.74
N PRO A 69 13.06 -3.18 0.52
CA PRO A 69 13.07 -2.59 -0.82
C PRO A 69 14.22 -3.12 -1.68
N ASN A 70 15.34 -3.52 -1.06
CA ASN A 70 16.53 -4.02 -1.74
C ASN A 70 16.48 -5.52 -2.05
N ASN A 71 15.41 -6.22 -1.65
CA ASN A 71 15.30 -7.65 -1.92
C ASN A 71 14.95 -7.89 -3.40
N LYS A 72 15.98 -8.22 -4.20
CA LYS A 72 15.86 -8.52 -5.64
C LYS A 72 15.06 -9.78 -5.94
N TYR A 73 14.85 -10.67 -4.96
CA TYR A 73 14.00 -11.85 -5.17
C TYR A 73 12.53 -11.46 -5.40
N LEU A 74 12.08 -10.39 -4.72
CA LEU A 74 10.67 -10.00 -4.76
C LEU A 74 10.25 -9.40 -6.11
N ILE A 75 11.18 -8.99 -6.96
CA ILE A 75 10.91 -8.43 -8.30
C ILE A 75 11.18 -9.45 -9.42
N LYS A 76 11.14 -10.75 -9.10
CA LYS A 76 11.35 -11.86 -10.04
C LYS A 76 10.19 -12.84 -9.97
N GLU A 77 10.09 -13.71 -10.96
CA GLU A 77 9.21 -14.87 -10.87
C GLU A 77 9.64 -15.83 -9.74
N PRO A 78 8.68 -16.46 -9.04
CA PRO A 78 7.23 -16.44 -9.28
C PRO A 78 6.49 -15.24 -8.66
N CYS A 79 7.17 -14.35 -7.92
CA CYS A 79 6.52 -13.26 -7.17
C CYS A 79 5.75 -12.30 -8.09
N LEU A 80 6.30 -11.92 -9.25
CA LEU A 80 5.65 -10.98 -10.16
C LEU A 80 4.24 -11.45 -10.57
N SER A 81 4.14 -12.69 -11.06
CA SER A 81 2.88 -13.22 -11.59
C SER A 81 1.92 -13.73 -10.52
N ASN A 82 2.42 -14.17 -9.35
CA ASN A 82 1.61 -14.97 -8.41
C ASN A 82 1.27 -14.26 -7.10
N THR A 83 1.75 -13.03 -6.85
CA THR A 83 1.55 -12.39 -5.54
C THR A 83 0.08 -12.07 -5.24
N ALA A 84 -0.72 -11.68 -6.24
CA ALA A 84 -2.16 -11.45 -6.03
C ALA A 84 -2.89 -12.76 -5.66
N ALA A 85 -2.58 -13.86 -6.35
CA ALA A 85 -3.08 -15.19 -5.99
C ALA A 85 -2.60 -15.65 -4.61
N ALA A 86 -1.35 -15.34 -4.24
CA ALA A 86 -0.80 -15.63 -2.92
C ALA A 86 -1.52 -14.84 -1.82
N TRP A 87 -1.91 -13.59 -2.09
CA TRP A 87 -2.74 -12.82 -1.17
C TRP A 87 -4.09 -13.51 -0.93
N MET A 88 -4.76 -13.97 -2.00
CA MET A 88 -6.03 -14.71 -1.89
C MET A 88 -5.86 -16.05 -1.16
N LEU A 89 -4.74 -16.74 -1.36
CA LEU A 89 -4.38 -17.91 -0.55
C LEU A 89 -4.24 -17.54 0.93
N GLY A 90 -3.58 -16.43 1.25
CA GLY A 90 -3.44 -15.92 2.62
C GLY A 90 -4.78 -15.75 3.33
N VAL A 91 -5.78 -15.18 2.63
CA VAL A 91 -7.16 -15.05 3.16
C VAL A 91 -7.77 -16.41 3.49
N ARG A 92 -7.64 -17.39 2.59
CA ARG A 92 -8.19 -18.74 2.79
C ARG A 92 -7.50 -19.50 3.91
N LEU A 93 -6.20 -19.30 4.08
CA LEU A 93 -5.41 -19.88 5.16
C LEU A 93 -5.50 -19.09 6.47
N GLU A 94 -6.29 -18.00 6.52
CA GLU A 94 -6.37 -17.11 7.67
C GLU A 94 -4.98 -16.62 8.14
N ALA A 95 -4.10 -16.32 7.19
CA ALA A 95 -2.71 -15.93 7.41
C ALA A 95 -2.53 -14.41 7.21
N ARG A 96 -3.01 -13.62 8.19
CA ARG A 96 -3.09 -12.15 8.09
C ARG A 96 -1.77 -11.44 7.79
N ASP A 97 -0.67 -11.93 8.34
CA ASP A 97 0.64 -11.31 8.09
C ASP A 97 1.19 -11.66 6.71
N PHE A 98 0.83 -12.82 6.17
CA PHE A 98 1.09 -13.17 4.78
C PHE A 98 0.28 -12.29 3.83
N GLU A 99 -1.00 -12.02 4.12
CA GLU A 99 -1.82 -11.07 3.35
C GLU A 99 -1.14 -9.70 3.25
N LYS A 100 -0.67 -9.15 4.39
CA LYS A 100 0.03 -7.85 4.40
C LYS A 100 1.33 -7.87 3.61
N PHE A 101 2.08 -8.97 3.72
CA PHE A 101 3.31 -9.18 2.96
C PHE A 101 3.02 -9.23 1.45
N CYS A 102 2.10 -10.09 1.00
CA CYS A 102 1.71 -10.20 -0.40
C CYS A 102 1.17 -8.87 -0.94
N MET A 103 0.34 -8.17 -0.18
CA MET A 103 -0.16 -6.85 -0.61
C MET A 103 0.99 -5.88 -0.86
N SER A 104 1.98 -5.85 0.03
CA SER A 104 3.16 -4.99 -0.11
C SER A 104 4.00 -5.34 -1.34
N VAL A 105 4.18 -6.64 -1.62
CA VAL A 105 4.91 -7.11 -2.80
C VAL A 105 4.13 -6.80 -4.07
N PHE A 106 2.80 -6.96 -4.05
CA PHE A 106 1.93 -6.71 -5.20
C PHE A 106 1.93 -5.23 -5.59
N ILE A 107 1.70 -4.31 -4.64
CA ILE A 107 1.73 -2.86 -4.89
C ILE A 107 3.08 -2.44 -5.50
N LYS A 108 4.18 -2.97 -4.97
CA LYS A 108 5.52 -2.67 -5.48
C LYS A 108 5.72 -3.15 -6.92
N ASN A 109 5.11 -4.28 -7.28
CA ASN A 109 5.40 -5.00 -8.51
C ASN A 109 4.38 -4.78 -9.63
N CYS A 110 3.19 -4.27 -9.31
CA CYS A 110 2.08 -4.21 -10.25
C CYS A 110 2.40 -3.50 -11.58
N ALA A 111 3.26 -2.48 -11.54
CA ALA A 111 3.72 -1.77 -12.74
C ALA A 111 4.73 -2.55 -13.60
N PHE A 112 5.36 -3.60 -13.06
CA PHE A 112 6.31 -4.45 -13.77
C PHE A 112 5.67 -5.71 -14.38
N SER A 113 4.37 -5.95 -14.12
CA SER A 113 3.67 -7.10 -14.69
C SER A 113 3.33 -6.82 -16.16
N PRO A 114 3.79 -7.62 -17.13
CA PRO A 114 3.46 -7.42 -18.55
C PRO A 114 1.95 -7.55 -18.85
N PHE A 115 1.27 -8.42 -18.10
CA PHE A 115 -0.18 -8.52 -18.01
C PHE A 115 -0.49 -8.72 -16.53
N GLY A 116 -1.28 -7.84 -15.94
CA GLY A 116 -1.57 -7.95 -14.51
C GLY A 116 -2.72 -8.93 -14.20
N PRO A 117 -2.85 -9.33 -12.93
CA PRO A 117 -3.84 -10.30 -12.47
C PRO A 117 -5.25 -9.68 -12.32
N TRP A 118 -5.55 -8.61 -13.07
CA TRP A 118 -6.69 -7.73 -12.82
C TRP A 118 -8.03 -8.44 -12.93
N LYS A 119 -8.21 -9.26 -13.97
CA LYS A 119 -9.43 -10.05 -14.14
C LYS A 119 -9.59 -11.10 -13.05
N GLU A 120 -8.49 -11.71 -12.63
CA GLU A 120 -8.48 -12.68 -11.55
C GLU A 120 -8.88 -12.03 -10.22
N ILE A 121 -8.35 -10.84 -9.92
CA ILE A 121 -8.72 -10.07 -8.73
C ILE A 121 -10.21 -9.72 -8.75
N GLU A 122 -10.74 -9.17 -9.86
CA GLU A 122 -12.17 -8.84 -9.97
C GLU A 122 -13.08 -10.08 -9.80
N THR A 123 -12.62 -11.25 -10.23
CA THR A 123 -13.43 -12.47 -10.22
C THR A 123 -13.44 -13.15 -8.86
N TYR A 124 -12.30 -13.17 -8.16
CA TYR A 124 -12.11 -14.05 -6.99
C TYR A 124 -11.84 -13.31 -5.67
N ALA A 125 -11.37 -12.06 -5.71
CA ALA A 125 -11.22 -11.28 -4.49
C ALA A 125 -12.60 -10.78 -4.03
N ARG A 126 -12.81 -10.66 -2.71
CA ARG A 126 -14.01 -10.02 -2.17
C ARG A 126 -14.00 -8.54 -2.56
N ASP A 127 -15.15 -7.98 -2.97
CA ASP A 127 -15.25 -6.60 -3.46
C ASP A 127 -14.64 -5.55 -2.51
N GLU A 128 -14.86 -5.68 -1.20
CA GLU A 128 -14.35 -4.76 -0.17
C GLU A 128 -12.94 -5.10 0.33
N SER A 129 -12.28 -6.08 -0.29
CA SER A 129 -10.95 -6.48 0.13
C SER A 129 -9.89 -5.42 -0.19
N PRO A 130 -8.81 -5.33 0.60
CA PRO A 130 -7.68 -4.45 0.28
C PRO A 130 -7.14 -4.64 -1.13
N LEU A 131 -7.07 -5.90 -1.60
CA LEU A 131 -6.58 -6.24 -2.93
C LEU A 131 -7.51 -5.71 -4.03
N ALA A 132 -8.83 -5.91 -3.89
CA ALA A 132 -9.82 -5.39 -4.84
C ALA A 132 -9.83 -3.87 -4.87
N ARG A 133 -9.79 -3.20 -3.71
CA ARG A 133 -9.69 -1.73 -3.59
C ARG A 133 -8.48 -1.17 -4.33
N PHE A 134 -7.29 -1.70 -4.06
CA PHE A 134 -6.07 -1.26 -4.76
C PHE A 134 -6.17 -1.51 -6.26
N SER A 135 -6.61 -2.70 -6.67
CA SER A 135 -6.79 -3.04 -8.09
C SER A 135 -7.72 -2.06 -8.78
N ASN A 136 -8.86 -1.75 -8.17
CA ASN A 136 -9.83 -0.80 -8.69
C ASN A 136 -9.24 0.60 -8.86
N HIS A 137 -8.51 1.09 -7.84
CA HIS A 137 -7.85 2.40 -7.91
C HIS A 137 -6.74 2.42 -8.95
N TRP A 138 -5.92 1.36 -9.01
CA TRP A 138 -4.83 1.23 -9.97
C TRP A 138 -5.34 1.27 -11.42
N ILE A 139 -6.37 0.49 -11.73
CA ILE A 139 -6.98 0.44 -13.06
C ILE A 139 -7.59 1.79 -13.41
N ALA A 140 -8.41 2.36 -12.51
CA ALA A 140 -9.09 3.63 -12.75
C ALA A 140 -8.09 4.77 -13.01
N TRP A 141 -7.02 4.83 -12.21
CA TRP A 141 -5.95 5.80 -12.35
C TRP A 141 -5.15 5.60 -13.65
N ASN A 142 -4.72 4.37 -13.97
CA ASN A 142 -3.99 4.11 -15.22
C ASN A 142 -4.83 4.47 -16.46
N VAL A 143 -6.10 4.07 -16.49
CA VAL A 143 -6.99 4.40 -17.62
C VAL A 143 -7.22 5.91 -17.72
N SER A 144 -7.25 6.65 -16.61
CA SER A 144 -7.40 8.12 -16.64
C SER A 144 -6.22 8.84 -17.31
N LEU A 145 -5.05 8.20 -17.36
CA LEU A 145 -3.82 8.76 -17.93
C LEU A 145 -3.63 8.40 -19.41
N LEU A 146 -4.50 7.56 -19.97
CA LEU A 146 -4.36 7.01 -21.31
C LEU A 146 -5.50 7.48 -22.21
N GLU A 147 -5.21 7.67 -23.50
CA GLU A 147 -6.23 8.03 -24.49
C GLU A 147 -7.21 6.88 -24.78
N HIS A 148 -6.77 5.64 -24.53
CA HIS A 148 -7.52 4.41 -24.80
C HIS A 148 -7.39 3.43 -23.64
N VAL A 149 -8.41 2.59 -23.45
CA VAL A 149 -8.41 1.52 -22.43
C VAL A 149 -7.53 0.36 -22.90
N PRO A 150 -6.45 0.00 -22.15
CA PRO A 150 -5.66 -1.19 -22.41
C PRO A 150 -6.51 -2.47 -22.45
N LEU A 151 -6.13 -3.42 -23.30
CA LEU A 151 -6.84 -4.70 -23.46
C LEU A 151 -6.95 -5.50 -22.15
N GLU A 152 -5.95 -5.44 -21.28
CA GLU A 152 -5.98 -6.12 -19.97
C GLU A 152 -7.03 -5.56 -19.00
N TYR A 153 -7.47 -4.31 -19.21
CA TYR A 153 -8.51 -3.65 -18.43
C TYR A 153 -9.88 -3.68 -19.12
N ALA A 154 -9.93 -4.06 -20.40
CA ALA A 154 -11.15 -4.04 -21.17
C ALA A 154 -12.25 -4.92 -20.54
N GLY A 155 -13.42 -4.31 -20.29
CA GLY A 155 -14.56 -5.00 -19.69
C GLY A 155 -14.45 -5.22 -18.17
N LEU A 156 -13.41 -4.71 -17.50
CA LEU A 156 -13.37 -4.67 -16.04
C LEU A 156 -14.23 -3.53 -15.52
N LYS A 157 -14.97 -3.78 -14.43
CA LYS A 157 -15.82 -2.80 -13.75
C LYS A 157 -15.02 -1.58 -13.27
N ALA A 158 -13.76 -1.80 -12.91
CA ALA A 158 -12.86 -0.74 -12.47
C ALA A 158 -12.63 0.37 -13.50
N VAL A 159 -12.82 0.09 -14.80
CA VAL A 159 -12.74 1.12 -15.86
C VAL A 159 -13.81 2.20 -15.68
N GLU A 160 -15.00 1.83 -15.19
CA GLU A 160 -16.08 2.81 -14.95
C GLU A 160 -15.76 3.80 -13.83
N LEU A 161 -14.77 3.46 -12.98
CA LEU A 161 -14.32 4.30 -11.87
C LEU A 161 -13.38 5.42 -12.31
N THR A 162 -12.89 5.41 -13.56
CA THR A 162 -12.07 6.49 -14.11
C THR A 162 -12.77 7.86 -14.03
N LYS A 163 -14.11 7.90 -14.10
CA LYS A 163 -14.89 9.15 -13.94
C LYS A 163 -14.77 9.79 -12.55
N SER A 164 -14.34 9.02 -11.54
CA SER A 164 -14.12 9.49 -10.18
C SER A 164 -12.68 9.96 -9.95
N VAL A 165 -11.79 9.76 -10.93
CA VAL A 165 -10.41 10.25 -10.87
C VAL A 165 -10.41 11.75 -11.14
N THR A 166 -9.74 12.49 -10.26
CA THR A 166 -9.61 13.94 -10.33
C THR A 166 -8.14 14.35 -10.47
N GLN A 167 -7.88 15.63 -10.74
CA GLN A 167 -6.52 16.20 -10.75
C GLN A 167 -5.75 16.03 -9.42
N TYR A 168 -6.46 15.71 -8.33
CA TYR A 168 -5.87 15.47 -7.01
C TYR A 168 -5.63 13.98 -6.72
N THR A 169 -5.97 13.09 -7.65
CA THR A 169 -5.76 11.66 -7.48
C THR A 169 -4.32 11.30 -7.81
N GLY A 170 -3.53 11.03 -6.78
CA GLY A 170 -2.14 10.57 -6.91
C GLY A 170 -2.03 9.11 -7.33
N ASP A 171 -0.80 8.68 -7.59
CA ASP A 171 -0.48 7.28 -7.82
C ASP A 171 -0.89 6.43 -6.59
N PRO A 172 -1.75 5.42 -6.75
CA PRO A 172 -2.19 4.57 -5.63
C PRO A 172 -1.04 3.92 -4.85
N ARG A 173 0.14 3.73 -5.47
CA ARG A 173 1.31 3.15 -4.83
C ARG A 173 1.94 4.05 -3.77
N ASP A 174 1.69 5.36 -3.83
CA ASP A 174 2.24 6.34 -2.89
C ASP A 174 1.45 6.39 -1.57
N LEU A 175 0.25 5.79 -1.53
CA LEU A 175 -0.58 5.76 -0.33
C LEU A 175 0.01 4.80 0.73
N ASP A 176 -0.14 5.17 2.01
CA ASP A 176 0.23 4.27 3.10
C ASP A 176 -0.50 2.93 2.98
N LYS A 177 0.19 1.82 3.22
CA LYS A 177 -0.39 0.47 3.07
C LYS A 177 -1.65 0.27 3.91
N GLY A 178 -1.75 0.92 5.07
CA GLY A 178 -2.93 0.90 5.93
C GLY A 178 -4.18 1.48 5.26
N HIS A 179 -4.03 2.34 4.26
CA HIS A 179 -5.13 2.89 3.46
C HIS A 179 -6.07 1.79 2.95
N TRP A 180 -5.49 0.76 2.31
CA TRP A 180 -6.23 -0.33 1.68
C TRP A 180 -7.00 -1.21 2.67
N TYR A 181 -6.57 -1.23 3.94
CA TYR A 181 -7.20 -1.99 5.02
C TYR A 181 -8.25 -1.18 5.79
N SER A 182 -8.49 0.08 5.40
CA SER A 182 -9.42 0.98 6.07
C SER A 182 -10.54 1.41 5.13
N SER A 183 -11.63 1.97 5.69
CA SER A 183 -12.80 2.39 4.91
C SER A 183 -12.53 3.51 3.90
N CYS A 184 -11.45 4.29 4.08
CA CYS A 184 -11.08 5.28 3.07
C CYS A 184 -10.52 4.63 1.79
N GLY A 185 -10.17 3.34 1.82
CA GLY A 185 -9.74 2.58 0.64
C GLY A 185 -10.83 2.40 -0.42
N ASP A 186 -12.09 2.73 -0.11
CA ASP A 186 -13.20 2.72 -1.08
C ASP A 186 -13.31 4.04 -1.88
N GLN A 187 -12.56 5.08 -1.48
CA GLN A 187 -12.74 6.44 -1.98
C GLN A 187 -11.66 6.81 -2.99
N ILE A 188 -12.03 6.82 -4.28
CA ILE A 188 -11.19 7.34 -5.36
C ILE A 188 -11.28 8.87 -5.36
N GLY A 189 -10.13 9.54 -5.32
CA GLY A 189 -10.02 10.99 -5.58
C GLY A 189 -10.28 11.94 -4.40
N LEU A 190 -10.42 11.44 -3.18
CA LEU A 190 -10.51 12.26 -1.97
C LEU A 190 -9.14 12.39 -1.27
N LEU A 191 -8.85 13.59 -0.75
CA LEU A 191 -7.76 13.81 0.18
C LEU A 191 -7.96 12.90 1.40
N CYS A 192 -7.11 11.90 1.50
CA CYS A 192 -7.18 10.86 2.50
C CYS A 192 -6.06 11.10 3.51
N LYS A 193 -6.36 10.97 4.81
CA LYS A 193 -5.36 11.07 5.89
C LYS A 193 -4.15 10.12 5.77
N HIS A 194 -4.24 9.12 4.89
CA HIS A 194 -3.15 8.19 4.57
C HIS A 194 -2.27 8.66 3.40
N HIS A 195 -2.58 9.82 2.83
CA HIS A 195 -1.76 10.48 1.82
C HIS A 195 -0.46 10.99 2.47
N PRO A 196 0.71 10.79 1.85
CA PRO A 196 1.99 11.20 2.43
C PRO A 196 2.08 12.69 2.79
N ILE A 197 1.41 13.55 2.00
CA ILE A 197 1.37 15.00 2.21
C ILE A 197 0.74 15.36 3.57
N ASP A 198 -0.31 14.67 4.01
CA ASP A 198 -0.98 14.95 5.29
C ASP A 198 -0.11 14.52 6.48
N LYS A 199 0.68 13.44 6.33
CA LYS A 199 1.65 13.03 7.36
C LYS A 199 2.78 14.05 7.53
N GLN A 200 3.23 14.68 6.45
CA GLN A 200 4.27 15.72 6.51
C GLN A 200 3.74 16.97 7.23
N GLN A 201 2.52 17.42 6.91
CA GLN A 201 1.87 18.57 7.56
C GLN A 201 1.62 18.33 9.06
N THR A 202 1.13 17.14 9.43
CA THR A 202 0.89 16.80 10.84
C THR A 202 2.19 16.74 11.65
N LEU A 203 3.28 16.24 11.06
CA LEU A 203 4.60 16.21 11.70
C LEU A 203 5.22 17.60 11.86
N ASP A 204 5.06 18.48 10.86
CA ASP A 204 5.56 19.85 10.90
C ASP A 204 4.79 20.71 11.94
N GLU A 205 3.47 20.53 12.06
CA GLU A 205 2.65 21.20 13.07
C GLU A 205 3.00 20.73 14.50
N THR A 206 3.19 19.43 14.70
CA THR A 206 3.58 18.87 16.01
C THR A 206 5.01 19.29 16.41
N GLN A 207 5.90 19.54 15.44
CA GLN A 207 7.24 20.08 15.71
C GLN A 207 7.24 21.59 15.97
N GLN A 208 6.33 22.35 15.35
CA GLN A 208 6.14 23.77 15.65
C GLN A 208 5.53 24.02 17.04
N GLU A 209 4.58 23.20 17.49
CA GLU A 209 4.00 23.32 18.84
C GLU A 209 4.98 22.96 19.96
N ASN A 210 6.00 22.16 19.68
CA ASN A 210 7.02 21.75 20.65
C ASN A 210 8.28 22.63 20.66
N GLN A 211 8.33 23.74 19.90
CA GLN A 211 9.41 24.72 20.07
C GLN A 211 9.17 25.56 21.34
N PRO A 212 10.07 25.52 22.35
CA PRO A 212 9.97 26.44 23.48
C PRO A 212 10.15 27.87 22.98
N GLN A 213 9.16 28.72 23.25
CA GLN A 213 9.24 30.16 22.98
C GLN A 213 10.41 30.78 23.74
N SER A 214 11.53 30.98 23.05
CA SER A 214 12.70 31.70 23.56
C SER A 214 12.32 33.16 23.83
N ARG A 215 12.14 33.54 25.11
CA ARG A 215 12.12 34.94 25.53
C ARG A 215 13.45 35.61 25.13
N PRO A 216 13.46 36.82 24.55
CA PRO A 216 14.72 37.51 24.28
C PRO A 216 15.36 37.95 25.60
N ALA A 217 16.57 37.45 25.87
CA ALA A 217 17.41 37.95 26.94
C ALA A 217 18.00 39.31 26.54
N LEU A 218 17.78 40.32 27.39
CA LEU A 218 18.46 41.61 27.36
C LEU A 218 19.98 41.38 27.46
N SER A 219 20.71 41.68 26.40
CA SER A 219 22.18 41.65 26.39
C SER A 219 22.75 43.05 26.47
N HIS A 220 23.58 43.27 27.49
CA HIS A 220 24.32 44.48 27.78
C HIS A 220 25.35 44.82 26.69
N ARG A 221 25.45 46.12 26.41
CA ARG A 221 26.50 46.80 25.61
C ARG A 221 27.92 46.42 26.07
N PRO A 222 28.90 46.50 25.14
CA PRO A 222 29.91 47.55 25.30
C PRO A 222 30.17 48.37 24.03
N SER A 223 30.62 49.60 24.28
CA SER A 223 31.00 50.65 23.33
C SER A 223 32.35 50.37 22.64
N HIS A 224 32.50 50.76 21.36
CA HIS A 224 33.58 51.64 20.88
C HIS A 224 33.36 52.10 19.41
N HIS A 225 33.31 53.43 19.27
CA HIS A 225 33.65 54.37 18.18
C HIS A 225 33.61 54.08 16.66
N SER A 226 32.90 55.00 15.97
CA SER A 226 33.16 55.70 14.68
C SER A 226 33.25 54.86 13.38
N THR A 227 32.58 55.18 12.27
CA THR A 227 32.32 56.51 11.66
C THR A 227 31.25 56.44 10.56
N ARG A 228 30.41 57.50 10.47
CA ARG A 228 29.84 58.14 9.26
C ARG A 228 28.85 57.41 8.31
N SER A 229 27.60 57.91 8.29
CA SER A 229 26.91 58.53 7.12
C SER A 229 25.45 58.11 6.89
N THR A 230 24.55 59.01 7.32
CA THR A 230 23.37 59.59 6.61
C THR A 230 22.26 58.72 6.00
N SER A 231 21.08 58.80 6.66
CA SER A 231 19.71 59.12 6.16
C SER A 231 19.21 58.44 4.86
N THR A 232 18.04 57.81 4.82
CA THR A 232 16.72 58.47 4.94
C THR A 232 15.60 57.43 5.01
N ASP A 233 14.51 57.83 5.68
CA ASP A 233 13.21 57.17 5.77
C ASP A 233 12.57 56.87 4.42
N SER A 234 11.82 55.77 4.34
CA SER A 234 10.48 55.79 3.74
C SER A 234 9.66 54.57 4.15
N VAL A 235 8.62 54.87 4.93
CA VAL A 235 7.45 54.04 5.19
C VAL A 235 6.62 54.01 3.91
N TYR A 236 6.25 52.81 3.43
CA TYR A 236 5.23 52.65 2.40
C TYR A 236 4.12 51.72 2.92
N VAL A 237 2.94 52.31 3.08
CA VAL A 237 1.63 51.66 3.22
C VAL A 237 0.76 52.35 2.18
N PRO A 238 0.13 51.62 1.23
CA PRO A 238 -1.32 51.37 1.31
C PRO A 238 -1.71 50.06 0.58
N SER A 239 -2.95 49.60 0.49
CA SER A 239 -4.23 49.72 1.18
C SER A 239 -5.15 48.75 0.43
N ARG A 240 -6.27 48.41 1.05
CA ARG A 240 -7.23 47.37 0.70
C ARG A 240 -8.06 47.64 -0.57
N TYR A 241 -8.75 46.56 -0.97
CA TYR A 241 -10.00 46.43 -1.75
C TYR A 241 -9.87 46.37 -3.28
N TYR A 242 -10.35 45.29 -3.90
CA TYR A 242 -11.69 45.19 -4.50
C TYR A 242 -11.93 43.79 -5.12
N SER A 243 -13.02 43.13 -4.72
CA SER A 243 -13.92 42.35 -5.61
C SER A 243 -15.15 43.25 -5.86
N PRO A 244 -16.07 43.03 -6.83
CA PRO A 244 -16.41 41.79 -7.57
C PRO A 244 -16.81 42.02 -9.07
N LEU A 245 -17.36 40.96 -9.72
CA LEU A 245 -18.34 40.88 -10.84
C LEU A 245 -17.88 39.80 -11.84
N ALA A 246 -18.52 38.62 -11.94
CA ALA A 246 -19.85 38.32 -12.49
C ALA A 246 -20.01 38.71 -13.97
N CYS A 247 -20.10 37.70 -14.84
CA CYS A 247 -20.97 37.72 -16.02
C CYS A 247 -21.28 36.29 -16.50
N ALA A 248 -22.52 36.12 -16.94
CA ALA A 248 -23.19 34.87 -17.28
C ALA A 248 -23.27 34.65 -18.81
N SER A 249 -23.62 33.40 -19.18
CA SER A 249 -24.33 32.95 -20.39
C SER A 249 -23.62 33.07 -21.75
N ILE A 250 -23.47 31.96 -22.48
CA ILE A 250 -24.47 31.25 -23.32
C ILE A 250 -24.18 29.75 -23.23
#